data_AF-A0A9E5WLY9-F1
#
_entry.id   AF-A0A9E5WLY9-F1
#
_cell.length_a   1.000
_cell.length_b   1.000
_cell.length_c   1.000
_cell.angle_alpha   90.00
_cell.angle_beta   90.00
_cell.angle_gamma   90.00
#
_symmetry.space_group_name_H-M   'P 1'
#
loop_
_entity.id
_entity.type
_entity.pdbx_description
1 polymer ?
#
loop_
_entity_poly.entity_id
_entity_poly.type
_entity_poly.pdbx_seq_one_letter_code
_entity_poly.pdbx_strand_id
1 'polypeptide(L)'
;MIGYGLAAVGVGLLIGLVFWRVVRSRETLVGGQSPKADSDESGRLISIVALLKREQPLDLVLLAAAARRAWGADLGDGSSEGEDGFVAGTPLNALLRWSDRMILVHSIPKPYVNDPAEVARKLRDIRLRNVMIHHEAWLSCDAMLTNEVPSDTELQRWYRVLGRLLAQLIDEENCLGIFVLDENRLYAFNRETVKALQSDDPRRSLEQSAEVLVVAVRDDDPRMQAAVEEARRRWPEFERAFRSGAGELFGVKAPIRRNEETEFIWIEVTAIEGGIIYGKLANEPVNLTGLRLGSRVQVPVRRVNDWSYLCNDELVGAFTVKVLREASREENNFDSE
;
A
#
# COMPACT_ATOMS: atom_id res chain seq x y z
N MET A 1 32.77 24.67 22.91
CA MET A 1 31.90 25.19 21.83
C MET A 1 32.57 25.04 20.45
N ILE A 2 33.09 23.85 20.12
CA ILE A 2 33.78 23.56 18.82
C ILE A 2 33.27 22.22 18.21
N GLY A 3 32.32 21.52 18.85
CA GLY A 3 31.90 20.16 18.46
C GLY A 3 30.77 20.03 17.42
N TYR A 4 29.93 21.05 17.23
CA TYR A 4 28.74 20.95 16.36
C TYR A 4 29.04 21.12 14.86
N GLY A 5 30.16 21.77 14.49
CA GLY A 5 30.48 22.09 13.10
C GLY A 5 31.01 20.91 12.27
N LEU A 6 31.74 19.96 12.88
CA LEU A 6 32.30 18.80 12.16
C LEU A 6 31.26 17.68 11.95
N ALA A 7 30.34 17.48 12.90
CA ALA A 7 29.26 16.50 12.77
C ALA A 7 28.28 16.86 11.64
N ALA A 8 27.96 18.14 11.46
CA ALA A 8 27.04 18.60 10.41
C ALA A 8 27.55 18.34 8.98
N VAL A 9 28.87 18.46 8.74
CA VAL A 9 29.49 18.20 7.43
C VAL A 9 29.50 16.71 7.10
N GLY A 10 29.78 15.84 8.09
CA GLY A 10 29.74 14.39 7.91
C GLY A 10 28.32 13.85 7.68
N VAL A 11 27.33 14.39 8.40
CA VAL A 11 25.91 14.05 8.26
C VAL A 11 25.37 14.43 6.88
N GLY A 12 25.74 15.60 6.35
CA GLY A 12 25.31 16.03 5.01
C GLY A 12 25.78 15.11 3.88
N LEU A 13 27.01 14.58 3.97
CA LEU A 13 27.58 13.65 2.98
C LEU A 13 26.89 12.26 3.04
N LEU A 14 26.55 11.80 4.24
CA LEU A 14 25.83 10.53 4.46
C LEU A 14 24.37 10.60 3.97
N ILE A 15 23.68 11.71 4.23
CA ILE A 15 22.33 11.98 3.70
C ILE A 15 22.35 11.96 2.17
N GLY A 16 23.36 12.58 1.54
CA GLY A 16 23.51 12.62 0.09
C GLY A 16 23.70 11.25 -0.56
N LEU A 17 24.48 10.36 0.06
CA LEU A 17 24.78 9.01 -0.48
C LEU A 17 23.53 8.10 -0.48
N VAL A 18 22.77 8.10 0.61
CA VAL A 18 21.53 7.30 0.71
C VAL A 18 20.44 7.92 -0.17
N PHE A 19 20.32 9.24 -0.20
CA PHE A 19 19.43 9.92 -1.15
C PHE A 19 19.73 9.52 -2.59
N TRP A 20 21.01 9.46 -2.98
CA TRP A 20 21.39 8.98 -4.31
C TRP A 20 21.02 7.50 -4.54
N ARG A 21 21.17 6.61 -3.55
CA ARG A 21 20.74 5.21 -3.65
C ARG A 21 19.23 5.06 -3.80
N VAL A 22 18.44 5.75 -2.97
CA VAL A 22 16.96 5.83 -3.07
C VAL A 22 16.55 6.43 -4.40
N VAL A 23 17.29 7.43 -4.91
CA VAL A 23 17.00 8.05 -6.20
C VAL A 23 17.34 7.12 -7.36
N ARG A 24 18.44 6.38 -7.30
CA ARG A 24 18.89 5.46 -8.35
C ARG A 24 17.96 4.23 -8.48
N SER A 25 17.41 3.71 -7.38
CA SER A 25 16.40 2.65 -7.44
C SER A 25 15.09 3.09 -8.13
N ARG A 26 14.88 4.40 -8.34
CA ARG A 26 13.73 4.93 -9.12
C ARG A 26 13.88 4.66 -10.62
N GLU A 27 15.10 4.59 -11.14
CA GLU A 27 15.35 4.41 -12.58
C GLU A 27 15.06 2.97 -13.04
N THR A 28 15.25 1.98 -12.16
CA THR A 28 14.95 0.57 -12.42
C THR A 28 13.43 0.29 -12.50
N LEU A 29 12.59 1.09 -11.84
CA LEU A 29 11.12 0.95 -11.87
C LEU A 29 10.49 1.26 -13.23
N VAL A 30 11.14 2.10 -14.05
CA VAL A 30 10.63 2.50 -15.37
C VAL A 30 10.96 1.45 -16.44
N GLY A 31 12.04 0.70 -16.26
CA GLY A 31 12.61 -0.18 -17.28
C GLY A 31 11.98 -1.57 -17.42
N GLY A 32 11.15 -2.02 -16.48
CA GLY A 32 10.65 -3.41 -16.47
C GLY A 32 11.77 -4.46 -16.44
N GLN A 33 12.99 -4.06 -16.11
CA GLN A 33 14.11 -4.95 -15.89
C GLN A 33 14.27 -5.08 -14.37
N SER A 34 14.16 -6.31 -13.87
CA SER A 34 14.84 -6.68 -12.62
C SER A 34 16.24 -6.11 -12.69
N PRO A 35 16.76 -5.47 -11.61
CA PRO A 35 18.12 -4.99 -11.61
C PRO A 35 19.01 -6.15 -12.04
N LYS A 36 19.62 -6.04 -13.22
CA LYS A 36 20.72 -6.93 -13.58
C LYS A 36 21.68 -6.84 -12.42
N ALA A 37 22.02 -8.00 -11.87
CA ALA A 37 23.09 -8.16 -10.92
C ALA A 37 24.42 -7.80 -11.61
N ASP A 38 24.61 -6.52 -11.92
CA ASP A 38 25.93 -5.97 -12.12
C ASP A 38 26.55 -5.86 -10.73
N SER A 39 27.51 -6.75 -10.55
CA SER A 39 28.30 -7.06 -9.38
C SER A 39 28.91 -5.84 -8.68
N ASP A 40 29.01 -5.99 -7.36
CA ASP A 40 29.78 -5.23 -6.37
C ASP A 40 29.21 -3.88 -5.89
N GLU A 41 28.94 -3.80 -4.58
CA GLU A 41 28.76 -2.61 -3.71
C GLU A 41 27.36 -2.05 -3.35
N SER A 42 26.23 -2.58 -3.83
CA SER A 42 24.90 -2.05 -3.40
C SER A 42 24.15 -3.04 -2.50
N GLY A 43 24.30 -2.88 -1.18
CA GLY A 43 23.50 -3.61 -0.17
C GLY A 43 21.99 -3.38 -0.34
N ARG A 44 21.19 -4.34 0.14
CA ARG A 44 19.72 -4.32 0.12
C ARG A 44 19.19 -3.09 0.86
N LEU A 45 18.58 -2.15 0.14
CA LEU A 45 18.04 -0.92 0.72
C LEU A 45 16.72 -1.22 1.45
N ILE A 46 16.69 -1.05 2.77
CA ILE A 46 15.48 -1.19 3.58
C ILE A 46 14.81 0.18 3.68
N SER A 47 13.67 0.32 3.02
CA SER A 47 12.95 1.59 2.90
C SER A 47 11.45 1.36 2.84
N ILE A 48 10.71 2.21 3.55
CA ILE A 48 9.26 2.32 3.41
C ILE A 48 8.89 3.75 3.03
N VAL A 49 8.15 3.88 1.94
CA VAL A 49 7.86 5.17 1.30
C VAL A 49 6.36 5.41 1.26
N ALA A 50 5.89 6.52 1.82
CA ALA A 50 4.54 7.02 1.62
C ALA A 50 4.50 7.94 0.39
N LEU A 51 3.62 7.64 -0.55
CA LEU A 51 3.32 8.48 -1.71
C LEU A 51 2.19 9.45 -1.35
N LEU A 52 2.39 10.75 -1.58
CA LEU A 52 1.57 11.82 -1.03
C LEU A 52 0.93 12.66 -2.14
N LYS A 53 -0.29 13.17 -1.90
CA LYS A 53 -1.00 14.11 -2.79
C LYS A 53 -0.32 15.48 -2.86
N ARG A 54 0.26 15.92 -1.75
CA ARG A 54 0.90 17.23 -1.57
C ARG A 54 2.17 17.09 -0.74
N GLU A 55 3.06 18.07 -0.86
CA GLU A 55 4.26 18.13 -0.04
C GLU A 55 3.95 18.14 1.46
N GLN A 56 4.84 17.53 2.23
CA GLN A 56 4.73 17.46 3.69
C GLN A 56 6.13 17.69 4.30
N PRO A 57 6.57 18.95 4.44
CA PRO A 57 7.91 19.25 4.93
C PRO A 57 8.13 18.69 6.34
N LEU A 58 9.37 18.29 6.61
CA LEU A 58 9.76 17.79 7.93
C LEU A 58 9.90 18.94 8.93
N ASP A 59 9.43 18.68 10.14
CA ASP A 59 9.70 19.48 11.33
C ASP A 59 10.44 18.60 12.34
N LEU A 60 11.64 19.02 12.77
CA LEU A 60 12.50 18.18 13.61
C LEU A 60 11.91 17.92 15.00
N VAL A 61 11.14 18.88 15.53
CA VAL A 61 10.45 18.74 16.83
C VAL A 61 9.32 17.72 16.70
N LEU A 62 8.52 17.82 15.64
CA LEU A 62 7.47 16.84 15.37
C LEU A 62 8.05 15.45 15.08
N LEU A 63 9.21 15.38 14.42
CA LEU A 63 9.90 14.13 14.13
C LEU A 63 10.45 13.46 15.38
N ALA A 64 11.04 14.22 16.31
CA ALA A 64 11.45 13.72 17.62
C ALA A 64 10.23 13.24 18.43
N ALA A 65 9.13 13.99 18.42
CA ALA A 65 7.88 13.58 19.08
C ALA A 65 7.26 12.32 18.46
N ALA A 66 7.34 12.17 17.13
CA ALA A 66 6.91 10.99 16.40
C ALA A 66 7.75 9.76 16.80
N ALA A 67 9.07 9.89 16.86
CA ALA A 67 9.98 8.86 17.35
C ALA A 67 9.62 8.44 18.79
N ARG A 68 9.39 9.40 19.69
CA ARG A 68 8.96 9.12 21.06
C ARG A 68 7.66 8.30 21.12
N ARG A 69 6.67 8.62 20.28
CA ARG A 69 5.42 7.83 20.21
C ARG A 69 5.61 6.45 19.56
N ALA A 70 6.49 6.34 18.57
CA ALA A 70 6.71 5.12 17.80
C ALA A 70 7.42 4.02 18.61
N TRP A 71 8.43 4.40 19.40
CA TRP A 71 9.30 3.42 20.08
C TRP A 71 9.73 3.85 21.49
N GLY A 72 9.18 4.94 22.04
CA GLY A 72 9.47 5.39 23.41
C GLY A 72 10.81 6.10 23.59
N ALA A 73 11.47 6.53 22.51
CA ALA A 73 12.80 7.13 22.58
C ALA A 73 12.77 8.59 23.01
N ASP A 74 13.74 8.98 23.83
CA ASP A 74 14.06 10.36 24.14
C ASP A 74 15.12 10.88 23.16
N LEU A 75 14.67 11.33 22.00
CA LEU A 75 15.53 11.97 21.01
C LEU A 75 15.50 13.49 21.19
N GLY A 76 16.67 14.10 21.02
CA GLY A 76 16.79 15.55 20.94
C GLY A 76 16.02 16.16 19.77
N ASP A 77 15.53 17.38 19.93
CA ASP A 77 14.61 18.08 19.00
C ASP A 77 15.32 18.82 17.85
N GLY A 78 16.63 18.61 17.69
CA GLY A 78 17.48 19.33 16.74
C GLY A 78 18.23 20.52 17.32
N SER A 79 17.92 20.94 18.56
CA SER A 79 18.66 21.98 19.29
C SER A 79 19.59 21.42 20.37
N SER A 80 19.30 20.22 20.89
CA SER A 80 20.10 19.47 21.85
C SER A 80 20.04 17.97 21.57
N GLU A 81 20.89 17.17 22.22
CA GLU A 81 20.74 15.71 22.25
C GLU A 81 19.80 15.29 23.38
N GLY A 82 19.07 14.18 23.18
CA GLY A 82 18.29 13.49 24.21
C GLY A 82 19.04 12.25 24.72
N GLU A 83 18.48 11.56 25.71
CA GLU A 83 19.14 10.39 26.33
C GLU A 83 19.39 9.25 25.32
N ASP A 84 18.50 9.05 24.36
CA ASP A 84 18.55 7.94 23.41
C ASP A 84 19.16 8.32 22.04
N GLY A 85 19.41 9.61 21.81
CA GLY A 85 20.04 10.13 20.60
C GLY A 85 19.52 11.48 20.13
N PHE A 86 19.54 11.72 18.82
CA PHE A 86 19.24 13.04 18.25
C PHE A 86 18.49 12.96 16.92
N VAL A 87 17.85 14.07 16.57
CA VAL A 87 17.36 14.37 15.23
C VAL A 87 18.15 15.54 14.65
N ALA A 88 18.59 15.47 13.39
CA ALA A 88 19.28 16.57 12.73
C ALA A 88 18.96 16.57 11.23
N GLY A 89 18.77 17.75 10.64
CA GLY A 89 18.56 17.86 9.20
C GLY A 89 17.84 19.13 8.77
N THR A 90 17.11 19.00 7.67
CA THR A 90 16.38 20.06 6.98
C THR A 90 14.92 19.61 6.78
N PRO A 91 14.03 20.53 6.35
CA PRO A 91 12.66 20.16 5.99
C PRO A 91 12.53 19.10 4.88
N LEU A 92 13.59 18.84 4.10
CA LEU A 92 13.58 17.87 3.01
C LEU A 92 14.24 16.53 3.37
N ASN A 93 15.11 16.53 4.38
CA ASN A 93 15.85 15.35 4.80
C ASN A 93 16.27 15.48 6.26
N ALA A 94 15.99 14.47 7.06
CA ALA A 94 16.41 14.40 8.44
C ALA A 94 17.06 13.05 8.74
N LEU A 95 18.04 13.08 9.63
CA LEU A 95 18.71 11.94 10.18
C LEU A 95 18.31 11.81 11.65
N LEU A 96 17.84 10.62 12.02
CA LEU A 96 17.62 10.22 13.40
C LEU A 96 18.70 9.23 13.79
N ARG A 97 19.37 9.51 14.90
CA ARG A 97 20.18 8.51 15.61
C ARG A 97 19.38 8.05 16.81
N TRP A 98 19.12 6.75 16.90
CA TRP A 98 18.48 6.11 18.05
C TRP A 98 19.32 4.91 18.49
N SER A 99 19.98 5.03 19.65
CA SER A 99 21.04 4.09 20.06
C SER A 99 22.10 3.90 18.96
N ASP A 100 22.24 2.68 18.45
CA ASP A 100 23.15 2.27 17.37
C ASP A 100 22.50 2.35 15.98
N ARG A 101 21.22 2.68 15.89
CA ARG A 101 20.46 2.75 14.64
C ARG A 101 20.48 4.15 14.07
N MET A 102 20.77 4.22 12.78
CA MET A 102 20.69 5.44 11.98
C MET A 102 19.53 5.30 11.00
N ILE A 103 18.59 6.24 11.05
CA ILE A 103 17.38 6.25 10.23
C ILE A 103 17.34 7.57 9.48
N LEU A 104 17.18 7.50 8.17
CA LEU A 104 16.98 8.67 7.33
C LEU A 104 15.51 8.83 7.02
N VAL A 105 15.06 10.07 7.02
CA VAL A 105 13.71 10.45 6.63
C VAL A 105 13.82 11.50 5.54
N HIS A 106 13.29 11.20 4.35
CA HIS A 106 13.23 12.16 3.26
C HIS A 106 11.80 12.64 3.07
N SER A 107 11.61 13.94 2.84
CA SER A 107 10.36 14.51 2.37
C SER A 107 10.62 15.30 1.11
N ILE A 108 10.17 14.78 -0.03
CA ILE A 108 10.55 15.31 -1.33
C ILE A 108 9.30 15.79 -2.07
N PRO A 109 9.22 17.08 -2.43
CA PRO A 109 8.05 17.69 -3.07
C PRO A 109 8.07 17.48 -4.60
N LYS A 110 8.26 16.23 -5.03
CA LYS A 110 8.13 15.84 -6.44
C LYS A 110 7.71 14.37 -6.55
N PRO A 111 7.15 13.93 -7.68
CA PRO A 111 6.78 12.53 -7.87
C PRO A 111 7.93 11.55 -7.61
N TYR A 112 7.60 10.39 -7.04
CA TYR A 112 8.54 9.34 -6.71
C TYR A 112 9.11 8.65 -7.95
N VAL A 113 8.42 8.68 -9.09
CA VAL A 113 8.93 8.18 -10.37
C VAL A 113 9.01 9.30 -11.39
N ASN A 114 9.86 9.16 -12.41
CA ASN A 114 10.07 10.20 -13.42
C ASN A 114 8.84 10.40 -14.33
N ASP A 115 8.18 9.30 -14.74
CA ASP A 115 6.93 9.33 -15.52
C ASP A 115 5.85 8.51 -14.79
N PRO A 116 5.08 9.13 -13.88
CA PRO A 116 4.00 8.44 -13.17
C PRO A 116 2.91 7.90 -14.08
N ALA A 117 2.64 8.56 -15.21
CA ALA A 117 1.62 8.14 -16.16
C ALA A 117 2.02 6.87 -16.90
N GLU A 118 3.31 6.72 -17.24
CA GLU A 118 3.84 5.49 -17.83
C GLU A 118 3.78 4.31 -16.85
N VAL A 119 4.21 4.52 -15.61
CA VAL A 119 4.14 3.47 -14.57
C VAL A 119 2.68 3.07 -14.32
N ALA A 120 1.77 4.04 -14.20
CA ALA A 120 0.35 3.77 -14.03
C ALA A 120 -0.26 2.95 -15.18
N ARG A 121 0.16 3.18 -16.43
CA ARG A 121 -0.30 2.38 -17.59
C ARG A 121 0.04 0.89 -17.47
N LYS A 122 1.15 0.56 -16.80
CA LYS A 122 1.62 -0.82 -16.59
C LYS A 122 0.91 -1.53 -15.43
N LEU A 123 0.39 -0.78 -14.45
CA LEU A 123 -0.34 -1.33 -13.31
C LEU A 123 -1.73 -1.81 -13.72
N ARG A 124 -2.21 -2.94 -13.18
CA ARG A 124 -3.57 -3.44 -13.44
C ARG A 124 -4.62 -2.96 -12.43
N ASP A 125 -4.21 -2.77 -11.18
CA ASP A 125 -5.09 -2.29 -10.12
C ASP A 125 -5.34 -0.79 -10.28
N ILE A 126 -6.61 -0.41 -10.45
CA ILE A 126 -7.01 0.99 -10.64
C ILE A 126 -6.62 1.84 -9.43
N ARG A 127 -6.66 1.29 -8.21
CA ARG A 127 -6.26 2.02 -7.00
C ARG A 127 -4.79 2.37 -7.06
N LEU A 128 -3.94 1.40 -7.44
CA LEU A 128 -2.50 1.62 -7.58
C LEU A 128 -2.19 2.59 -8.74
N ARG A 129 -2.97 2.56 -9.83
CA ARG A 129 -2.90 3.60 -10.88
C ARG A 129 -3.19 4.98 -10.30
N ASN A 130 -4.23 5.12 -9.49
CA ASN A 130 -4.60 6.39 -8.88
C ASN A 130 -3.53 6.89 -7.92
N VAL A 131 -2.92 6.01 -7.13
CA VAL A 131 -1.73 6.37 -6.32
C VAL A 131 -0.64 6.95 -7.21
N MET A 132 -0.30 6.26 -8.30
CA MET A 132 0.75 6.71 -9.20
C MET A 132 0.40 8.01 -9.93
N ILE A 133 -0.82 8.16 -10.43
CA ILE A 133 -1.22 9.35 -11.19
C ILE A 133 -1.31 10.59 -10.30
N HIS A 134 -1.75 10.44 -9.04
CA HIS A 134 -2.08 11.58 -8.18
C HIS A 134 -1.04 11.90 -7.12
N HIS A 135 0.06 11.14 -7.00
CA HIS A 135 1.13 11.51 -6.08
C HIS A 135 2.01 12.61 -6.67
N GLU A 136 2.22 13.65 -5.88
CA GLU A 136 3.06 14.81 -6.23
C GLU A 136 4.28 14.93 -5.32
N ALA A 137 4.29 14.18 -4.21
CA ALA A 137 5.38 14.16 -3.25
C ALA A 137 5.53 12.76 -2.63
N TRP A 138 6.61 12.56 -1.87
CA TRP A 138 6.81 11.35 -1.09
C TRP A 138 7.57 11.61 0.20
N LEU A 139 7.29 10.76 1.19
CA LEU A 139 7.97 10.69 2.48
C LEU A 139 8.56 9.29 2.65
N SER A 140 9.85 9.15 2.93
CA SER A 140 10.46 7.84 3.22
C SER A 140 10.98 7.75 4.64
N CYS A 141 11.04 6.53 5.17
CA CYS A 141 11.86 6.16 6.31
C CYS A 141 12.80 5.05 5.86
N ASP A 142 14.10 5.29 5.95
CA ASP A 142 15.16 4.45 5.39
C ASP A 142 16.10 3.98 6.48
N ALA A 143 16.40 2.68 6.52
CA ALA A 143 17.45 2.17 7.38
C ALA A 143 18.82 2.45 6.74
N MET A 144 19.72 3.06 7.52
CA MET A 144 21.10 3.20 7.12
C MET A 144 21.89 1.98 7.61
N LEU A 145 22.11 1.03 6.69
CA LEU A 145 22.83 -0.19 6.97
C LEU A 145 24.33 -0.04 6.75
N THR A 146 25.10 -0.81 7.50
CA THR A 146 26.47 -1.19 7.12
C THR A 146 26.42 -2.13 5.91
N ASN A 147 27.56 -2.37 5.25
CA ASN A 147 27.60 -3.16 4.00
C ASN A 147 27.21 -4.66 4.15
N GLU A 148 26.75 -5.08 5.33
CA GLU A 148 26.33 -6.46 5.59
C GLU A 148 24.87 -6.68 5.18
N VAL A 149 24.60 -7.83 4.57
CA VAL A 149 23.22 -8.23 4.24
C VAL A 149 22.53 -8.66 5.55
N PRO A 150 21.44 -7.99 5.96
CA PRO A 150 20.79 -8.29 7.22
C PRO A 150 20.07 -9.65 7.16
N SER A 151 20.03 -10.35 8.29
CA SER A 151 19.21 -11.55 8.43
C SER A 151 17.71 -11.23 8.30
N ASP A 152 16.86 -12.21 8.00
CA ASP A 152 15.40 -12.01 7.92
C ASP A 152 14.81 -11.45 9.22
N THR A 153 15.38 -11.86 10.37
CA THR A 153 14.98 -11.35 11.69
C THR A 153 15.34 -9.88 11.85
N GLU A 154 16.52 -9.46 11.37
CA GLU A 154 16.92 -8.05 11.38
C GLU A 154 16.13 -7.21 10.38
N LEU A 155 15.83 -7.76 9.20
CA LEU A 155 14.96 -7.14 8.20
C LEU A 155 13.58 -6.85 8.80
N GLN A 156 12.97 -7.84 9.47
CA GLN A 156 11.70 -7.66 10.15
C GLN A 156 11.78 -6.59 11.26
N ARG A 157 12.87 -6.59 12.05
CA ARG A 157 13.09 -5.56 13.08
C ARG A 157 13.18 -4.16 12.47
N TRP A 158 13.90 -4.00 11.36
CA TRP A 158 13.98 -2.72 10.68
C TRP A 158 12.62 -2.26 10.15
N TYR A 159 11.87 -3.11 9.48
CA TYR A 159 10.54 -2.73 9.01
C TYR A 159 9.56 -2.40 10.14
N ARG A 160 9.65 -3.10 11.28
CA ARG A 160 8.88 -2.73 12.49
C ARG A 160 9.24 -1.33 12.99
N VAL A 161 10.53 -1.01 13.03
CA VAL A 161 11.05 0.31 13.46
C VAL A 161 10.60 1.41 12.49
N LEU A 162 10.84 1.24 11.19
CA LEU A 162 10.50 2.22 10.15
C LEU A 162 8.98 2.39 10.01
N GLY A 163 8.22 1.30 10.03
CA GLY A 163 6.75 1.32 9.90
C GLY A 163 6.11 2.10 11.05
N ARG A 164 6.53 1.86 12.29
CA ARG A 164 6.03 2.61 13.45
C ARG A 164 6.35 4.10 13.40
N LEU A 165 7.55 4.46 12.93
CA LEU A 165 7.90 5.87 12.72
C LEU A 165 7.02 6.48 11.64
N LEU A 166 6.94 5.85 10.46
CA LEU A 166 6.15 6.35 9.35
C LEU A 166 4.66 6.51 9.70
N ALA A 167 4.11 5.57 10.47
CA ALA A 167 2.73 5.65 10.97
C ALA A 167 2.44 6.89 11.84
N GLN A 168 3.46 7.48 12.46
CA GLN A 168 3.33 8.70 13.26
C GLN A 168 3.50 9.98 12.42
N LEU A 169 4.00 9.85 11.18
CA LEU A 169 4.29 10.95 10.28
C LEU A 169 3.23 11.11 9.19
N ILE A 170 2.51 10.05 8.84
CA ILE A 170 1.50 10.10 7.77
C ILE A 170 0.29 10.95 8.19
N ASP A 171 -0.07 11.92 7.33
CA ASP A 171 -1.42 12.50 7.27
C ASP A 171 -2.31 11.59 6.40
N GLU A 172 -3.34 10.98 7.00
CA GLU A 172 -4.25 10.03 6.34
C GLU A 172 -5.00 10.66 5.15
N GLU A 173 -5.23 11.98 5.15
CA GLU A 173 -5.87 12.65 4.03
C GLU A 173 -4.89 12.92 2.86
N ASN A 174 -3.60 12.97 3.17
CA ASN A 174 -2.53 13.25 2.21
C ASN A 174 -1.92 11.97 1.61
N CYS A 175 -1.88 10.87 2.35
CA CYS A 175 -1.24 9.63 1.89
C CYS A 175 -2.12 8.86 0.91
N LEU A 176 -1.55 8.53 -0.25
CA LEU A 176 -2.19 7.75 -1.31
C LEU A 176 -1.81 6.27 -1.26
N GLY A 177 -0.58 5.95 -0.90
CA GLY A 177 -0.11 4.59 -0.87
C GLY A 177 1.24 4.42 -0.20
N ILE A 178 1.56 3.17 0.15
CA ILE A 178 2.81 2.77 0.78
C ILE A 178 3.58 1.88 -0.17
N PHE A 179 4.84 2.22 -0.41
CA PHE A 179 5.76 1.46 -1.22
C PHE A 179 6.86 0.85 -0.34
N VAL A 180 7.00 -0.47 -0.40
CA VAL A 180 7.99 -1.26 0.33
C VAL A 180 9.07 -1.68 -0.66
N LEU A 181 10.27 -1.11 -0.52
CA LEU A 181 11.25 -1.07 -1.60
C LEU A 181 11.93 -2.43 -1.85
N ASP A 182 12.26 -3.16 -0.79
CA ASP A 182 12.98 -4.43 -0.92
C ASP A 182 12.12 -5.56 -1.52
N GLU A 183 10.79 -5.45 -1.36
CA GLU A 183 9.81 -6.33 -2.00
C GLU A 183 9.34 -5.80 -3.36
N ASN A 184 9.70 -4.55 -3.70
CA ASN A 184 9.17 -3.84 -4.86
C ASN A 184 7.63 -3.81 -4.91
N ARG A 185 6.97 -3.59 -3.76
CA ARG A 185 5.52 -3.69 -3.62
C ARG A 185 4.86 -2.38 -3.25
N LEU A 186 3.79 -2.04 -3.98
CA LEU A 186 2.96 -0.86 -3.72
C LEU A 186 1.59 -1.27 -3.18
N TYR A 187 1.17 -0.62 -2.11
CA TYR A 187 -0.14 -0.78 -1.48
C TYR A 187 -0.91 0.54 -1.55
N ALA A 188 -2.17 0.49 -1.95
CA ALA A 188 -3.07 1.64 -1.83
C ALA A 188 -3.38 1.90 -0.35
N PHE A 189 -3.39 3.18 0.04
CA PHE A 189 -3.71 3.58 1.41
C PHE A 189 -5.18 3.28 1.72
N ASN A 190 -5.43 2.69 2.89
CA ASN A 190 -6.76 2.38 3.40
C ASN A 190 -6.79 2.52 4.94
N ARG A 191 -7.97 2.36 5.53
CA ARG A 191 -8.18 2.52 6.98
C ARG A 191 -7.33 1.60 7.87
N GLU A 192 -6.87 0.46 7.36
CA GLU A 192 -6.04 -0.48 8.11
C GLU A 192 -4.55 -0.17 7.92
N THR A 193 -4.17 0.71 7.00
CA THR A 193 -2.76 0.97 6.66
C THR A 193 -1.95 1.47 7.87
N VAL A 194 -2.46 2.43 8.64
CA VAL A 194 -1.75 2.94 9.83
C VAL A 194 -1.57 1.83 10.87
N LYS A 195 -2.61 1.02 11.11
CA LYS A 195 -2.55 -0.12 12.02
C LYS A 195 -1.58 -1.20 11.53
N ALA A 196 -1.54 -1.46 10.22
CA ALA A 196 -0.60 -2.39 9.61
C ALA A 196 0.85 -1.91 9.79
N LEU A 197 1.11 -0.62 9.58
CA LEU A 197 2.43 -0.01 9.80
C LEU A 197 2.90 -0.09 11.26
N GLN A 198 1.98 -0.05 12.22
CA GLN A 198 2.28 -0.13 13.65
C GLN A 198 2.52 -1.57 14.17
N SER A 199 2.21 -2.58 13.37
CA SER A 199 2.25 -3.98 13.78
C SER A 199 3.68 -4.50 14.02
N ASP A 200 3.79 -5.73 14.52
CA ASP A 200 5.08 -6.40 14.71
C ASP A 200 5.71 -6.88 13.39
N ASP A 201 4.90 -7.00 12.33
CA ASP A 201 5.35 -7.32 10.98
C ASP A 201 4.57 -6.48 9.95
N PRO A 202 5.03 -5.24 9.71
CA PRO A 202 4.34 -4.31 8.81
C PRO A 202 4.21 -4.82 7.39
N ARG A 203 5.21 -5.54 6.86
CA ARG A 203 5.18 -6.06 5.48
C ARG A 203 4.05 -7.05 5.31
N ARG A 204 4.00 -8.06 6.20
CA ARG A 204 2.91 -9.04 6.21
C ARG A 204 1.55 -8.41 6.46
N SER A 205 1.48 -7.43 7.36
CA SER A 205 0.22 -6.76 7.71
C SER A 205 -0.32 -5.91 6.56
N LEU A 206 0.56 -5.19 5.84
CA LEU A 206 0.19 -4.42 4.65
C LEU A 206 -0.35 -5.36 3.57
N GLU A 207 0.31 -6.48 3.31
CA GLU A 207 -0.16 -7.50 2.36
C GLU A 207 -1.54 -8.05 2.74
N GLN A 208 -1.78 -8.37 4.00
CA GLN A 208 -3.07 -8.87 4.47
C GLN A 208 -4.18 -7.82 4.44
N SER A 209 -3.83 -6.55 4.64
CA SER A 209 -4.75 -5.42 4.59
C SER A 209 -5.04 -4.91 3.18
N ALA A 210 -4.27 -5.37 2.19
CA ALA A 210 -4.47 -5.00 0.80
C ALA A 210 -5.82 -5.58 0.35
N GLU A 211 -6.81 -4.71 0.13
CA GLU A 211 -8.12 -5.20 -0.32
C GLU A 211 -7.98 -5.85 -1.70
N VAL A 212 -8.90 -6.76 -2.01
CA VAL A 212 -8.89 -7.55 -3.26
C VAL A 212 -8.69 -6.65 -4.48
N LEU A 213 -7.72 -7.05 -5.32
CA LEU A 213 -7.33 -6.39 -6.56
C LEU A 213 -8.53 -5.84 -7.34
N VAL A 214 -8.61 -4.52 -7.50
CA VAL A 214 -9.62 -3.86 -8.34
C VAL A 214 -9.03 -3.73 -9.74
N VAL A 215 -9.09 -4.81 -10.50
CA VAL A 215 -8.65 -4.80 -11.90
C VAL A 215 -9.70 -4.10 -12.75
N ALA A 216 -9.26 -3.14 -13.57
CA ALA A 216 -9.97 -2.78 -14.79
C ALA A 216 -9.90 -4.00 -15.72
N VAL A 217 -10.84 -4.93 -15.56
CA VAL A 217 -10.92 -6.11 -16.42
C VAL A 217 -11.11 -5.59 -17.84
N ARG A 218 -10.21 -5.96 -18.76
CA ARG A 218 -10.48 -5.84 -20.18
C ARG A 218 -11.63 -6.81 -20.46
N ASP A 219 -12.72 -6.32 -21.05
CA ASP A 219 -13.97 -7.08 -21.24
C ASP A 219 -13.81 -8.41 -22.02
N ASP A 220 -12.62 -8.69 -22.56
CA ASP A 220 -12.31 -9.76 -23.51
C ASP A 220 -11.54 -10.99 -22.95
N ASP A 221 -11.22 -11.08 -21.65
CA ASP A 221 -10.59 -12.31 -21.11
C ASP A 221 -11.59 -13.49 -21.06
N PRO A 222 -11.38 -14.58 -21.83
CA PRO A 222 -12.30 -15.72 -21.86
C PRO A 222 -12.44 -16.43 -20.49
N ARG A 223 -11.39 -16.45 -19.67
CA ARG A 223 -11.42 -17.05 -18.32
C ARG A 223 -12.34 -16.23 -17.42
N MET A 224 -12.27 -14.91 -17.53
CA MET A 224 -13.13 -14.00 -16.77
C MET A 224 -14.60 -14.12 -17.20
N GLN A 225 -14.87 -14.20 -18.51
CA GLN A 225 -16.22 -14.41 -19.02
C GLN A 225 -16.81 -15.74 -18.53
N ALA A 226 -16.05 -16.83 -18.59
CA ALA A 226 -16.47 -18.13 -18.07
C ALA A 226 -16.76 -18.09 -16.55
N ALA A 227 -15.96 -17.37 -15.77
CA ALA A 227 -16.20 -17.20 -14.34
C ALA A 227 -17.50 -16.41 -14.04
N VAL A 228 -17.79 -15.36 -14.82
CA VAL A 228 -19.04 -14.59 -14.70
C VAL A 228 -20.25 -15.44 -15.09
N GLU A 229 -20.14 -16.23 -16.16
CA GLU A 229 -21.20 -17.16 -16.58
C GLU A 229 -21.48 -18.21 -15.51
N GLU A 230 -20.43 -18.80 -14.94
CA GLU A 230 -20.55 -19.78 -13.87
C GLU A 230 -21.18 -19.18 -12.61
N ALA A 231 -20.78 -17.96 -12.22
CA ALA A 231 -21.41 -17.23 -11.12
C ALA A 231 -22.91 -17.04 -11.37
N ARG A 232 -23.31 -16.63 -12.57
CA ARG A 232 -24.73 -16.46 -12.93
C ARG A 232 -25.49 -17.78 -12.94
N ARG A 233 -24.88 -18.85 -13.48
CA ARG A 233 -25.46 -20.19 -13.52
C ARG A 233 -25.74 -20.73 -12.11
N ARG A 234 -24.81 -20.50 -11.18
CA ARG A 234 -24.90 -20.96 -9.79
C ARG A 234 -25.60 -19.97 -8.85
N TRP A 235 -26.11 -18.85 -9.34
CA TRP A 235 -26.89 -17.89 -8.54
C TRP A 235 -27.99 -18.52 -7.65
N PRO A 236 -28.76 -19.53 -8.10
CA PRO A 236 -29.77 -20.17 -7.25
C PRO A 236 -29.22 -20.79 -5.95
N GLU A 237 -27.92 -21.12 -5.90
CA GLU A 237 -27.27 -21.60 -4.68
C GLU A 237 -27.12 -20.47 -3.66
N PHE A 238 -26.63 -19.31 -4.09
CA PHE A 238 -26.49 -18.12 -3.25
C PHE A 238 -27.84 -17.66 -2.71
N GLU A 239 -28.84 -17.55 -3.59
CA GLU A 239 -30.18 -17.09 -3.20
C GLU A 239 -30.84 -18.04 -2.20
N ARG A 240 -30.64 -19.35 -2.36
CA ARG A 240 -31.15 -20.36 -1.41
C ARG A 240 -30.45 -20.23 -0.06
N ALA A 241 -29.13 -20.15 -0.03
CA ALA A 241 -28.34 -20.01 1.18
C ALA A 241 -28.69 -18.73 1.95
N PHE A 242 -28.82 -17.61 1.24
CA PHE A 242 -29.21 -16.33 1.84
C PHE A 242 -30.61 -16.41 2.47
N ARG A 243 -31.60 -16.97 1.76
CA ARG A 243 -32.97 -17.09 2.27
C ARG A 243 -33.10 -18.04 3.45
N SER A 244 -32.31 -19.12 3.48
CA SER A 244 -32.33 -20.08 4.59
C SER A 244 -31.46 -19.64 5.78
N GLY A 245 -30.71 -18.54 5.65
CA GLY A 245 -29.69 -18.15 6.64
C GLY A 245 -28.55 -19.17 6.77
N ALA A 246 -28.30 -19.96 5.72
CA ALA A 246 -27.25 -20.97 5.72
C ALA A 246 -25.92 -20.34 5.27
N GLY A 247 -25.27 -19.64 6.20
CA GLY A 247 -23.96 -19.03 5.99
C GLY A 247 -23.85 -17.61 6.53
N GLU A 248 -22.70 -16.98 6.25
CA GLU A 248 -22.36 -15.64 6.70
C GLU A 248 -21.67 -14.84 5.58
N LEU A 249 -21.53 -13.53 5.75
CA LEU A 249 -20.80 -12.63 4.84
C LEU A 249 -21.28 -12.72 3.37
N PHE A 250 -22.59 -12.67 3.16
CA PHE A 250 -23.19 -12.70 1.83
C PHE A 250 -22.83 -11.44 1.03
N GLY A 251 -22.01 -11.61 0.00
CA GLY A 251 -21.54 -10.55 -0.87
C GLY A 251 -21.84 -10.83 -2.33
N VAL A 252 -22.17 -9.78 -3.09
CA VAL A 252 -22.26 -9.82 -4.56
C VAL A 252 -21.36 -8.77 -5.17
N LYS A 253 -20.72 -9.09 -6.31
CA LYS A 253 -19.98 -8.14 -7.12
C LYS A 253 -20.81 -7.75 -8.33
N ALA A 254 -21.07 -6.47 -8.50
CA ALA A 254 -21.89 -5.97 -9.60
C ALA A 254 -21.42 -4.58 -10.06
N PRO A 255 -21.71 -4.19 -11.31
CA PRO A 255 -21.41 -2.85 -11.80
C PRO A 255 -22.35 -1.83 -11.16
N ILE A 256 -21.78 -0.82 -10.52
CA ILE A 256 -22.50 0.37 -10.09
C ILE A 256 -22.07 1.51 -11.02
N ARG A 257 -23.06 2.23 -11.56
CA ARG A 257 -22.85 3.37 -12.45
C ARG A 257 -23.19 4.68 -11.75
N ARG A 258 -22.29 5.65 -11.85
CA ARG A 258 -22.50 7.04 -11.45
C ARG A 258 -21.91 7.93 -12.54
N ASN A 259 -22.73 8.81 -13.10
CA ASN A 259 -22.34 9.64 -14.25
C ASN A 259 -21.80 8.78 -15.41
N GLU A 260 -20.58 9.06 -15.85
CA GLU A 260 -19.88 8.33 -16.91
C GLU A 260 -19.07 7.13 -16.38
N GLU A 261 -18.85 7.06 -15.06
CA GLU A 261 -18.03 6.05 -14.39
C GLU A 261 -18.84 4.79 -14.07
N THR A 262 -18.21 3.63 -14.27
CA THR A 262 -18.76 2.32 -13.88
C THR A 262 -17.69 1.53 -13.16
N GLU A 263 -18.00 1.10 -11.94
CA GLU A 263 -17.09 0.32 -11.11
C GLU A 263 -17.74 -1.01 -10.72
N PHE A 264 -17.00 -2.11 -10.86
CA PHE A 264 -17.43 -3.43 -10.38
C PHE A 264 -17.02 -3.60 -8.93
N ILE A 265 -17.99 -3.46 -8.04
CA ILE A 265 -17.75 -3.30 -6.61
C ILE A 265 -18.50 -4.37 -5.80
N TRP A 266 -17.95 -4.76 -4.66
CA TRP A 266 -18.60 -5.70 -3.75
C TRP A 266 -19.69 -5.01 -2.94
N ILE A 267 -20.80 -5.72 -2.76
CA ILE A 267 -21.99 -5.27 -2.05
C ILE A 267 -22.35 -6.35 -1.03
N GLU A 268 -22.36 -5.97 0.25
CA GLU A 268 -22.91 -6.77 1.34
C GLU A 268 -24.43 -6.82 1.18
N VAL A 269 -24.99 -8.02 1.00
CA VAL A 269 -26.41 -8.21 0.73
C VAL A 269 -27.23 -8.13 2.01
N THR A 270 -28.21 -7.23 2.02
CA THR A 270 -29.16 -7.07 3.14
C THR A 270 -30.54 -7.61 2.83
N ALA A 271 -30.94 -7.65 1.54
CA ALA A 271 -32.21 -8.24 1.11
C ALA A 271 -32.19 -8.62 -0.38
N ILE A 272 -33.03 -9.59 -0.77
CA ILE A 272 -33.25 -10.00 -2.16
C ILE A 272 -34.76 -10.10 -2.41
N GLU A 273 -35.33 -9.16 -3.15
CA GLU A 273 -36.78 -9.05 -3.38
C GLU A 273 -37.07 -8.66 -4.83
N GLY A 274 -38.02 -9.34 -5.47
CA GLY A 274 -38.47 -8.98 -6.84
C GLY A 274 -37.36 -8.98 -7.89
N GLY A 275 -36.30 -9.79 -7.72
CA GLY A 275 -35.14 -9.81 -8.62
C GLY A 275 -34.18 -8.62 -8.44
N ILE A 276 -34.35 -7.84 -7.35
CA ILE A 276 -33.46 -6.77 -6.92
C ILE A 276 -32.73 -7.17 -5.65
N ILE A 277 -31.43 -6.90 -5.63
CA ILE A 277 -30.57 -7.04 -4.46
C ILE A 277 -30.45 -5.67 -3.82
N TYR A 278 -30.72 -5.60 -2.52
CA TYR A 278 -30.47 -4.43 -1.69
C TYR A 278 -29.27 -4.72 -0.79
N GLY A 279 -28.40 -3.74 -0.64
CA GLY A 279 -27.20 -3.93 0.15
C GLY A 279 -26.43 -2.66 0.41
N LYS A 280 -25.22 -2.83 0.92
CA LYS A 280 -24.27 -1.75 1.18
C LYS A 280 -22.95 -2.02 0.45
N LEU A 281 -22.28 -0.99 -0.03
CA LEU A 281 -20.93 -1.15 -0.56
C LEU A 281 -20.01 -1.78 0.50
N ALA A 282 -19.30 -2.84 0.13
CA ALA A 282 -18.43 -3.63 1.02
C ALA A 282 -16.93 -3.31 0.82
N ASN A 283 -16.58 -2.43 -0.11
CA ASN A 283 -15.27 -1.81 -0.26
C ASN A 283 -15.43 -0.33 -0.66
N GLU A 284 -14.35 0.46 -0.51
CA GLU A 284 -14.38 1.88 -0.86
C GLU A 284 -14.41 2.05 -2.39
N PRO A 285 -15.39 2.78 -2.95
CA PRO A 285 -15.42 3.06 -4.38
C PRO A 285 -14.32 4.04 -4.77
N VAL A 286 -13.74 3.83 -5.94
CA VAL A 286 -12.64 4.64 -6.48
C VAL A 286 -13.18 5.81 -7.30
N ASN A 287 -14.12 5.53 -8.21
CA ASN A 287 -14.61 6.52 -9.18
C ASN A 287 -16.09 6.89 -9.00
N LEU A 288 -16.79 6.26 -8.05
CA LEU A 288 -18.23 6.50 -7.83
C LEU A 288 -18.47 7.70 -6.92
N THR A 289 -18.32 8.91 -7.46
CA THR A 289 -18.52 10.16 -6.71
C THR A 289 -19.84 10.18 -5.94
N GLY A 290 -19.78 10.55 -4.66
CA GLY A 290 -20.93 10.60 -3.75
C GLY A 290 -21.32 9.27 -3.12
N LEU A 291 -20.63 8.18 -3.46
CA LEU A 291 -20.69 6.92 -2.73
C LEU A 291 -19.40 6.72 -1.91
N ARG A 292 -19.52 5.96 -0.84
CA ARG A 292 -18.45 5.52 0.06
C ARG A 292 -18.73 4.13 0.61
N LEU A 293 -17.78 3.46 1.25
CA LEU A 293 -18.05 2.20 1.95
C LEU A 293 -19.30 2.31 2.85
N GLY A 294 -20.15 1.29 2.84
CA GLY A 294 -21.39 1.26 3.60
C GLY A 294 -22.57 2.01 2.96
N SER A 295 -22.36 2.70 1.84
CA SER A 295 -23.44 3.38 1.11
C SER A 295 -24.47 2.37 0.62
N ARG A 296 -25.76 2.70 0.83
CA ARG A 296 -26.86 1.85 0.37
C ARG A 296 -26.95 1.87 -1.15
N VAL A 297 -27.05 0.68 -1.74
CA VAL A 297 -27.20 0.49 -3.18
C VAL A 297 -28.25 -0.57 -3.47
N GLN A 298 -28.79 -0.52 -4.68
CA GLN A 298 -29.68 -1.54 -5.21
C GLN A 298 -29.19 -1.96 -6.60
N VAL A 299 -29.19 -3.26 -6.86
CA VAL A 299 -28.72 -3.80 -8.13
C VAL A 299 -29.63 -4.94 -8.61
N PRO A 300 -30.02 -4.99 -9.90
CA PRO A 300 -30.75 -6.12 -10.44
C PRO A 300 -29.89 -7.40 -10.42
N VAL A 301 -30.49 -8.54 -10.05
CA VAL A 301 -29.80 -9.85 -10.05
C VAL A 301 -29.11 -10.14 -11.40
N ARG A 302 -29.75 -9.77 -12.51
CA ARG A 302 -29.18 -9.93 -13.88
C ARG A 302 -27.85 -9.20 -14.13
N ARG A 303 -27.46 -8.26 -13.25
CA ARG A 303 -26.20 -7.51 -13.34
C ARG A 303 -25.11 -8.09 -12.44
N VAL A 304 -25.39 -9.14 -11.67
CA VAL A 304 -24.39 -9.82 -10.84
C VAL A 304 -23.33 -10.44 -11.74
N ASN A 305 -22.07 -10.16 -11.41
CA ASN A 305 -20.90 -10.72 -12.08
C ASN A 305 -20.18 -11.75 -11.21
N ASP A 306 -20.29 -11.64 -9.90
CA ASP A 306 -19.77 -12.65 -8.96
C ASP A 306 -20.57 -12.59 -7.65
N TRP A 307 -20.44 -13.62 -6.82
CA TRP A 307 -20.99 -13.66 -5.48
C TRP A 307 -20.19 -14.59 -4.59
N SER A 308 -20.28 -14.38 -3.28
CA SER A 308 -19.66 -15.26 -2.29
C SER A 308 -20.38 -15.21 -0.96
N TYR A 309 -20.27 -16.30 -0.20
CA TYR A 309 -20.64 -16.36 1.21
C TYR A 309 -19.78 -17.41 1.91
N LEU A 310 -19.70 -17.33 3.24
CA LEU A 310 -19.06 -18.35 4.06
C LEU A 310 -20.09 -19.38 4.51
N CYS A 311 -19.75 -20.67 4.36
CA CYS A 311 -20.53 -21.78 4.90
C CYS A 311 -19.57 -22.73 5.62
N ASN A 312 -19.72 -22.90 6.93
CA ASN A 312 -18.81 -23.70 7.76
C ASN A 312 -17.33 -23.31 7.54
N ASP A 313 -17.03 -22.01 7.59
CA ASP A 313 -15.71 -21.41 7.32
C ASP A 313 -15.14 -21.61 5.90
N GLU A 314 -15.90 -22.24 4.98
CA GLU A 314 -15.50 -22.38 3.58
C GLU A 314 -16.10 -21.27 2.70
N LEU A 315 -15.25 -20.67 1.87
CA LEU A 315 -15.67 -19.66 0.88
C LEU A 315 -16.37 -20.34 -0.30
N VAL A 316 -17.68 -20.18 -0.38
CA VAL A 316 -18.49 -20.61 -1.51
C VAL A 316 -18.58 -19.47 -2.53
N GLY A 317 -18.40 -19.79 -3.82
CA GLY A 317 -18.43 -18.80 -4.91
C GLY A 317 -17.06 -18.19 -5.23
N ALA A 318 -17.03 -16.86 -5.36
CA ALA A 318 -15.85 -16.03 -5.67
C ALA A 318 -15.13 -16.47 -6.96
N PHE A 319 -15.90 -16.72 -8.01
CA PHE A 319 -15.41 -17.31 -9.26
C PHE A 319 -14.41 -16.39 -9.96
N THR A 320 -14.73 -15.10 -10.05
CA THR A 320 -13.86 -14.10 -10.68
C THR A 320 -12.61 -13.85 -9.85
N VAL A 321 -12.70 -13.97 -8.52
CA VAL A 321 -11.55 -13.85 -7.61
C VAL A 321 -10.56 -15.00 -7.81
N LYS A 322 -11.04 -16.21 -8.06
CA LYS A 322 -10.17 -17.38 -8.36
C LYS A 322 -9.37 -17.15 -9.64
N VAL A 323 -10.02 -16.69 -10.71
CA VAL A 323 -9.34 -16.33 -11.97
C VAL A 323 -8.31 -15.23 -11.75
N LEU A 324 -8.65 -14.18 -10.99
CA LEU A 324 -7.70 -13.11 -10.68
C LEU A 324 -6.48 -13.63 -9.89
N ARG A 325 -6.69 -14.50 -8.91
CA ARG A 325 -5.60 -15.09 -8.11
C ARG A 325 -4.69 -15.99 -8.95
N GLU A 326 -5.25 -16.76 -9.88
CA GLU A 326 -4.49 -17.60 -10.80
C GLU A 326 -3.65 -16.75 -11.75
N ALA A 327 -4.24 -15.72 -12.35
CA ALA A 327 -3.52 -14.79 -13.22
C ALA A 327 -2.35 -14.09 -12.48
N SER A 328 -2.55 -13.68 -11.23
CA SER A 328 -1.47 -13.08 -10.42
C SER A 328 -0.36 -14.09 -10.06
N ARG A 329 -0.66 -15.39 -9.92
CA ARG A 329 0.35 -16.43 -9.67
C ARG A 329 1.17 -16.76 -10.92
N GLU A 330 0.52 -16.81 -12.08
CA GLU A 330 1.17 -17.01 -13.37
C GLU A 330 2.21 -15.91 -13.63
N GLU A 331 1.88 -14.66 -13.29
CA GLU A 331 2.79 -13.50 -13.43
C GLU A 331 4.00 -13.59 -12.50
N ASN A 332 3.79 -13.91 -11.22
CA ASN A 332 4.89 -14.04 -10.26
C ASN A 332 5.90 -15.16 -10.63
N ASN A 333 5.48 -16.16 -11.42
CA ASN A 333 6.38 -17.19 -11.92
C ASN A 333 7.15 -16.75 -13.17
N PHE A 334 6.56 -15.92 -14.03
CA PHE A 334 7.22 -15.43 -15.25
C PHE A 334 8.33 -14.41 -14.98
N ASP A 335 8.24 -13.66 -13.88
CA ASP A 335 9.31 -12.74 -13.44
C ASP A 335 10.46 -13.46 -12.70
N SER A 336 10.38 -14.80 -12.54
CA SER A 336 11.35 -15.63 -11.81
C SER A 336 12.18 -16.60 -12.67
N GLU A 337 11.98 -16.61 -14.00
CA GLU A 337 12.79 -17.37 -14.99
C GLU A 337 13.67 -16.44 -15.83
#